data_AF-A0A0B3ASZ1-F1
#
_entry.id   AF-A0A0B3ASZ1-F1
#
_cell.length_a   1.000
_cell.length_b   1.000
_cell.length_c   1.000
_cell.angle_alpha   90.00
_cell.angle_beta   90.00
_cell.angle_gamma   90.00
#
_symmetry.space_group_name_H-M   'P 1'
#
loop_
_entity.id
_entity.type
_entity.pdbx_description
1 polymer ?
#
loop_
_entity_poly.entity_id
_entity_poly.type
_entity_poly.pdbx_seq_one_letter_code
_entity_poly.pdbx_strand_id
1 'polypeptide(L)'
;MKRKIGLDISGVIINIDEASITPGIYQDLFCTEEKKYRTIPPMDGAFAGLSRLSLVFEREIYLISHAAPRHIETVTRDWLDYHGFSETTGINPDHFYFCDTRQGKKGLCDRLGITDMVDDRLEILSYLPGLQRYLFQGRDEEIQTYAAYLSQVHRVHNWRELVQKIEEEK
;
A
#
# COMPACT_ATOMS: atom_id res chain seq x y z
N MET A 1 -15.92 13.37 -11.16
CA MET A 1 -14.46 13.15 -11.26
C MET A 1 -14.23 11.65 -11.29
N LYS A 2 -13.25 11.18 -12.07
CA LYS A 2 -12.86 9.75 -12.10
C LYS A 2 -12.23 9.40 -10.75
N ARG A 3 -12.64 8.30 -10.11
CA ARG A 3 -12.02 7.83 -8.85
C ARG A 3 -10.60 7.34 -9.14
N LYS A 4 -9.67 7.60 -8.22
CA LYS A 4 -8.27 7.18 -8.29
C LYS A 4 -7.86 6.62 -6.93
N ILE A 5 -7.29 5.42 -6.91
CA ILE A 5 -6.90 4.77 -5.66
C ILE A 5 -5.39 4.70 -5.51
N GLY A 6 -4.90 5.14 -4.36
CA GLY A 6 -3.54 4.93 -3.89
C GLY A 6 -3.49 3.74 -2.94
N LEU A 7 -2.45 2.91 -3.05
CA LEU A 7 -2.19 1.81 -2.13
C LEU A 7 -0.76 1.86 -1.62
N ASP A 8 -0.58 1.59 -0.32
CA ASP A 8 0.73 1.19 0.17
C ASP A 8 1.15 -0.18 -0.36
N ILE A 9 2.45 -0.48 -0.21
CA ILE A 9 3.05 -1.72 -0.68
C ILE A 9 3.35 -2.66 0.49
N SER A 10 4.17 -2.23 1.45
CA SER A 10 4.46 -3.00 2.67
C SER A 10 3.18 -3.21 3.48
N GLY A 11 2.92 -4.40 4.00
CA GLY A 11 1.75 -4.71 4.82
C GLY A 11 0.40 -4.77 4.08
N VAL A 12 0.34 -4.26 2.84
CA VAL A 12 -0.88 -4.24 2.01
C VAL A 12 -0.77 -5.17 0.81
N ILE A 13 0.35 -5.11 0.07
CA ILE A 13 0.61 -5.91 -1.15
C ILE A 13 1.67 -6.96 -0.89
N ILE A 14 2.78 -6.57 -0.26
CA ILE A 14 3.85 -7.49 0.14
C ILE A 14 3.54 -7.96 1.56
N ASN A 15 3.58 -9.26 1.80
CA ASN A 15 3.38 -9.83 3.13
C ASN A 15 4.62 -9.62 4.00
N ILE A 16 4.81 -8.37 4.38
CA ILE A 16 5.90 -7.91 5.21
C ILE A 16 5.37 -6.92 6.23
N ASP A 17 5.63 -7.20 7.51
CA ASP A 17 5.32 -6.29 8.59
C ASP A 17 6.59 -5.52 8.99
N GLU A 18 6.66 -4.26 8.60
CA GLU A 18 7.76 -3.35 8.93
C GLU A 18 8.03 -3.20 10.44
N ALA A 19 7.03 -3.41 11.32
CA ALA A 19 7.23 -3.30 12.78
C ALA A 19 7.56 -4.65 13.44
N SER A 20 7.07 -5.76 12.88
CA SER A 20 7.47 -7.10 13.35
C SER A 20 8.92 -7.43 12.97
N ILE A 21 9.49 -6.68 12.03
CA ILE A 21 10.88 -6.81 11.66
C ILE A 21 11.72 -5.91 12.56
N THR A 22 12.61 -6.51 13.34
CA THR A 22 13.58 -5.77 14.17
C THR A 22 14.31 -4.73 13.32
N PRO A 23 14.44 -3.46 13.77
CA PRO A 23 15.27 -2.48 13.08
C PRO A 23 16.67 -3.06 12.84
N GLY A 24 17.03 -3.27 11.57
CA GLY A 24 18.20 -4.06 11.17
C GLY A 24 17.84 -5.22 10.25
N ILE A 25 16.89 -6.09 10.64
CA ILE A 25 16.45 -7.22 9.81
C ILE A 25 15.72 -6.75 8.55
N TYR A 26 15.00 -5.61 8.62
CA TYR A 26 14.36 -5.03 7.44
C TYR A 26 15.46 -4.60 6.48
N GLN A 27 16.43 -3.84 6.99
CA GLN A 27 17.63 -3.47 6.23
C GLN A 27 18.30 -4.72 5.63
N ASP A 28 18.52 -5.78 6.40
CA ASP A 28 19.22 -7.00 5.96
C ASP A 28 18.42 -7.80 4.91
N LEU A 29 17.10 -7.90 5.06
CA LEU A 29 16.23 -8.57 4.08
C LEU A 29 16.30 -7.87 2.71
N PHE A 30 16.43 -6.54 2.74
CA PHE A 30 16.54 -5.67 1.57
C PHE A 30 18.01 -5.36 1.15
N CYS A 31 19.02 -5.78 1.92
CA CYS A 31 20.46 -5.53 1.66
C CYS A 31 21.32 -6.78 1.39
N THR A 32 20.72 -7.96 1.12
CA THR A 32 21.50 -9.18 0.82
C THR A 32 21.75 -9.38 -0.67
N GLU A 33 22.97 -9.82 -1.03
CA GLU A 33 23.32 -10.21 -2.42
C GLU A 33 22.42 -11.34 -2.96
N GLU A 34 21.86 -12.17 -2.07
CA GLU A 34 20.99 -13.31 -2.40
C GLU A 34 19.55 -12.93 -2.77
N LYS A 35 19.20 -11.63 -2.78
CA LYS A 35 17.86 -11.12 -3.12
C LYS A 35 16.70 -11.80 -2.36
N LYS A 36 16.90 -12.09 -1.07
CA LYS A 36 15.92 -12.82 -0.22
C LYS A 36 14.54 -12.18 -0.19
N TYR A 37 14.45 -10.86 -0.34
CA TYR A 37 13.17 -10.16 -0.45
C TYR A 37 12.24 -10.74 -1.53
N ARG A 38 12.77 -11.29 -2.63
CA ARG A 38 11.97 -11.91 -3.70
C ARG A 38 11.15 -13.11 -3.23
N THR A 39 11.59 -13.80 -2.17
CA THR A 39 10.87 -14.97 -1.65
C THR A 39 9.72 -14.58 -0.71
N ILE A 40 9.59 -13.30 -0.37
CA ILE A 40 8.46 -12.82 0.44
C ILE A 40 7.20 -12.92 -0.43
N PRO A 41 6.16 -13.63 0.03
CA PRO A 41 4.94 -13.78 -0.76
C PRO A 41 4.13 -12.47 -0.81
N PRO A 42 3.28 -12.30 -1.83
CA PRO A 42 2.24 -11.28 -1.78
C PRO A 42 1.29 -11.54 -0.60
N MET A 43 0.61 -10.49 -0.14
CA MET A 43 -0.53 -10.62 0.77
C MET A 43 -1.63 -11.47 0.14
N ASP A 44 -2.25 -12.34 0.93
CA ASP A 44 -3.28 -13.25 0.46
C ASP A 44 -4.42 -12.49 -0.24
N GLY A 45 -4.66 -12.83 -1.51
CA GLY A 45 -5.68 -12.20 -2.35
C GLY A 45 -5.27 -10.86 -2.97
N ALA A 46 -4.06 -10.35 -2.75
CA ALA A 46 -3.65 -9.04 -3.23
C ALA A 46 -3.75 -8.89 -4.74
N PHE A 47 -3.15 -9.80 -5.50
CA PHE A 47 -3.08 -9.66 -6.95
C PHE A 47 -4.46 -9.86 -7.60
N ALA A 48 -5.24 -10.82 -7.11
CA ALA A 48 -6.61 -11.06 -7.56
C ALA A 48 -7.53 -9.86 -7.23
N GLY A 49 -7.39 -9.31 -6.02
CA GLY A 49 -8.11 -8.12 -5.59
C GLY A 49 -7.78 -6.89 -6.43
N LEU A 50 -6.48 -6.63 -6.66
CA LEU A 50 -6.02 -5.53 -7.51
C LEU A 50 -6.47 -5.68 -8.96
N SER A 51 -6.44 -6.88 -9.53
CA SER A 51 -6.96 -7.15 -10.88
C SER A 51 -8.45 -6.77 -10.98
N ARG A 52 -9.24 -7.11 -9.95
CA ARG A 52 -10.66 -6.73 -9.86
C ARG A 52 -10.84 -5.22 -9.67
N LEU A 53 -10.07 -4.60 -8.78
CA LEU A 53 -10.11 -3.15 -8.56
C LEU A 53 -9.66 -2.37 -9.80
N SER A 54 -8.78 -2.92 -10.63
CA SER A 54 -8.32 -2.27 -11.88
C SER A 54 -9.49 -1.97 -12.82
N LEU A 55 -10.51 -2.85 -12.82
CA LEU A 55 -11.76 -2.62 -13.54
C LEU A 55 -12.66 -1.57 -12.84
N VAL A 56 -12.65 -1.54 -11.51
CA VAL A 56 -13.43 -0.60 -10.68
C VAL A 56 -12.96 0.84 -10.88
N PHE A 57 -11.65 1.07 -10.85
CA PHE A 57 -11.02 2.37 -10.98
C PHE A 57 -10.60 2.70 -12.41
N GLU A 58 -11.03 1.91 -13.40
CA GLU A 58 -10.70 2.11 -14.81
C GLU A 58 -9.19 2.34 -15.03
N ARG A 59 -8.38 1.48 -14.41
CA ARG A 59 -6.90 1.48 -14.39
C ARG A 59 -6.23 2.68 -13.69
N GLU A 60 -6.97 3.50 -12.96
CA GLU A 60 -6.43 4.58 -12.11
C GLU A 60 -6.02 4.07 -10.73
N ILE A 61 -5.13 3.07 -10.72
CA ILE A 61 -4.53 2.51 -9.51
C ILE A 61 -3.07 2.96 -9.43
N TYR A 62 -2.67 3.42 -8.25
CA TYR A 62 -1.36 3.98 -7.96
C TYR A 62 -0.74 3.31 -6.74
N LEU A 63 0.51 2.88 -6.86
CA LEU A 63 1.28 2.47 -5.69
C LEU A 63 1.95 3.70 -5.10
N ILE A 64 1.71 3.97 -3.82
CA ILE A 64 2.19 5.15 -3.11
C ILE A 64 2.82 4.67 -1.81
N SER A 65 4.16 4.56 -1.80
CA SER A 65 4.88 3.96 -0.68
C SER A 65 6.01 4.84 -0.16
N HIS A 66 6.31 4.66 1.12
CA HIS A 66 7.47 5.28 1.76
C HIS A 66 8.70 4.39 1.50
N ALA A 67 9.75 4.94 0.89
CA ALA A 67 10.96 4.19 0.57
C ALA A 67 12.22 4.96 0.96
N ALA A 68 12.47 5.05 2.27
CA ALA A 68 13.73 5.53 2.81
C ALA A 68 14.45 4.41 3.58
N PRO A 69 15.75 4.15 3.30
CA PRO A 69 16.63 4.84 2.33
C PRO A 69 16.32 4.47 0.87
N ARG A 70 16.89 5.20 -0.10
CA ARG A 70 16.63 5.04 -1.56
C ARG A 70 16.73 3.61 -2.09
N HIS A 71 17.57 2.74 -1.52
CA HIS A 71 17.67 1.36 -1.99
C HIS A 71 16.36 0.58 -1.81
N ILE A 72 15.50 0.96 -0.86
CA ILE A 72 14.18 0.34 -0.64
C ILE A 72 13.30 0.47 -1.88
N GLU A 73 13.37 1.60 -2.61
CA GLU A 73 12.63 1.76 -3.87
C GLU A 73 13.12 0.76 -4.91
N THR A 74 14.43 0.67 -5.14
CA THR A 74 15.02 -0.26 -6.11
C THR A 74 14.61 -1.70 -5.82
N VAL A 75 14.67 -2.10 -4.55
CA VAL A 75 14.34 -3.47 -4.17
C VAL A 75 12.84 -3.74 -4.26
N THR A 76 12.00 -2.78 -3.90
CA THR A 76 10.55 -2.89 -4.04
C THR A 76 10.15 -3.03 -5.51
N ARG A 77 10.78 -2.25 -6.40
CA ARG A 77 10.56 -2.37 -7.86
C ARG A 77 11.02 -3.72 -8.39
N ASP A 78 12.17 -4.22 -7.95
CA ASP A 78 12.69 -5.54 -8.32
C ASP A 78 11.75 -6.67 -7.83
N TRP A 79 11.16 -6.53 -6.64
CA TRP A 79 10.13 -7.47 -6.15
C TRP A 79 8.88 -7.45 -7.04
N LEU A 80 8.36 -6.27 -7.38
CA LEU A 80 7.17 -6.13 -8.23
C LEU A 80 7.39 -6.76 -9.62
N ASP A 81 8.57 -6.56 -10.19
CA ASP A 81 8.96 -7.17 -11.46
C ASP A 81 9.08 -8.69 -11.35
N TYR A 82 9.80 -9.18 -10.33
CA TYR A 82 10.01 -10.61 -10.11
C TYR A 82 8.70 -11.40 -9.94
N HIS A 83 7.70 -10.80 -9.29
CA HIS A 83 6.38 -11.41 -9.09
C HIS A 83 5.41 -11.19 -10.26
N GLY A 84 5.84 -10.60 -11.38
CA GLY A 84 4.98 -10.34 -12.53
C GLY A 84 3.78 -9.45 -12.18
N PHE A 85 3.97 -8.50 -11.26
CA PHE A 85 2.89 -7.74 -10.64
C PHE A 85 2.03 -7.01 -11.67
N SER A 86 2.65 -6.26 -12.59
CA SER A 86 1.93 -5.47 -13.58
C SER A 86 1.19 -6.34 -14.60
N GLU A 87 1.75 -7.49 -14.98
CA GLU A 87 1.08 -8.45 -15.87
C GLU A 87 -0.16 -9.05 -15.20
N THR A 88 -0.04 -9.42 -13.92
CA THR A 88 -1.12 -10.09 -13.18
C THR A 88 -2.24 -9.13 -12.77
N THR A 89 -1.90 -7.91 -12.37
CA THR A 89 -2.85 -6.92 -11.84
C THR A 89 -3.37 -5.94 -12.90
N GLY A 90 -2.67 -5.80 -14.02
CA GLY A 90 -2.96 -4.81 -15.05
C GLY A 90 -2.61 -3.37 -14.68
N ILE A 91 -1.85 -3.15 -13.60
CA ILE A 91 -1.41 -1.83 -13.12
C ILE A 91 -0.15 -1.39 -13.87
N ASN A 92 -0.16 -0.15 -14.36
CA ASN A 92 0.97 0.43 -15.09
C ASN A 92 2.18 0.64 -14.15
N PRO A 93 3.39 0.14 -14.48
CA PRO A 93 4.62 0.46 -13.75
C PRO A 93 4.90 1.96 -13.55
N ASP A 94 4.42 2.82 -14.45
CA ASP A 94 4.53 4.28 -14.35
C ASP A 94 3.69 4.87 -13.22
N HIS A 95 2.80 4.07 -12.61
CA HIS A 95 1.95 4.47 -11.49
C HIS A 95 2.59 4.14 -10.12
N PHE A 96 3.88 3.78 -10.09
CA PHE A 96 4.61 3.50 -8.85
C PHE A 96 5.36 4.74 -8.37
N TYR A 97 4.88 5.33 -7.29
CA TYR A 97 5.40 6.55 -6.70
C TYR A 97 5.92 6.32 -5.28
N PHE A 98 7.10 6.85 -5.02
CA PHE A 98 7.79 6.71 -3.74
C PHE A 98 8.07 8.09 -3.12
N CYS A 99 8.10 8.15 -1.79
CA CYS A 99 8.47 9.34 -1.04
C CYS A 99 9.44 9.03 0.11
N ASP A 100 10.27 10.01 0.46
CA ASP A 100 11.30 9.88 1.51
C ASP A 100 10.73 9.92 2.93
N THR A 101 9.51 10.40 3.10
CA THR A 101 8.83 10.45 4.41
C THR A 101 7.41 9.91 4.30
N ARG A 102 6.92 9.38 5.42
CA ARG A 102 5.55 8.91 5.60
C ARG A 102 4.50 9.99 5.31
N GLN A 103 4.70 11.21 5.80
CA GLN A 103 3.86 12.37 5.50
C GLN A 103 3.91 12.78 4.02
N GLY A 104 5.01 12.44 3.34
CA GLY A 104 5.22 12.72 1.92
C GLY A 104 4.17 12.10 0.99
N LYS A 105 3.49 11.03 1.43
CA LYS A 105 2.36 10.44 0.67
C LYS A 105 1.26 11.47 0.41
N LYS A 106 1.03 12.42 1.31
CA LYS A 106 0.04 13.50 1.09
C LYS A 106 0.33 14.29 -0.17
N GLY A 107 1.58 14.72 -0.37
CA GLY A 107 1.96 15.49 -1.57
C GLY A 107 1.81 14.68 -2.85
N LEU A 108 2.05 13.36 -2.80
CA LEU A 108 1.80 12.46 -3.91
C LEU A 108 0.30 12.33 -4.21
N CYS A 109 -0.52 12.11 -3.18
CA CYS A 109 -1.97 12.02 -3.33
C CYS A 109 -2.57 13.29 -3.94
N ASP A 110 -2.17 14.47 -3.43
CA ASP A 110 -2.62 15.77 -3.94
C ASP A 110 -2.22 15.96 -5.42
N ARG A 111 -0.96 15.64 -5.77
CA ARG A 111 -0.43 15.81 -7.13
C ARG A 111 -1.09 14.88 -8.15
N LEU A 112 -1.42 13.66 -7.76
CA LEU A 112 -2.00 12.63 -8.64
C LEU A 112 -3.53 12.70 -8.71
N GLY A 113 -4.16 13.45 -7.79
CA GLY A 113 -5.62 13.53 -7.66
C GLY A 113 -6.23 12.26 -7.09
N ILE A 114 -5.54 11.62 -6.14
CA ILE A 114 -6.03 10.42 -5.46
C ILE A 114 -7.30 10.74 -4.68
N THR A 115 -8.31 9.87 -4.77
CA THR A 115 -9.59 9.99 -4.07
C THR A 115 -9.75 8.96 -2.96
N ASP A 116 -9.05 7.84 -3.08
CA ASP A 116 -9.13 6.68 -2.18
C ASP A 116 -7.71 6.26 -1.78
N MET A 117 -7.46 5.99 -0.50
CA MET A 117 -6.15 5.50 -0.03
C MET A 117 -6.30 4.26 0.85
N VAL A 118 -5.50 3.24 0.55
CA VAL A 118 -5.35 2.03 1.36
C VAL A 118 -3.96 2.02 1.99
N ASP A 119 -3.89 1.88 3.30
CA ASP A 119 -2.63 1.83 4.06
C ASP A 119 -2.84 0.96 5.30
N ASP A 120 -1.81 0.25 5.77
CA ASP A 120 -1.89 -0.55 6.99
C ASP A 120 -1.65 0.29 8.26
N ARG A 121 -1.31 1.58 8.09
CA ARG A 121 -0.97 2.50 9.17
C ARG A 121 -1.98 3.65 9.30
N LEU A 122 -2.69 3.68 10.42
CA LEU A 122 -3.61 4.74 10.80
C LEU A 122 -2.92 6.12 10.92
N GLU A 123 -1.65 6.16 11.31
CA GLU A 123 -0.80 7.34 11.29
C GLU A 123 -0.82 7.99 9.90
N ILE A 124 -0.60 7.21 8.85
CA ILE A 124 -0.53 7.70 7.47
C ILE A 124 -1.89 8.21 7.02
N LEU A 125 -2.94 7.41 7.28
CA LEU A 125 -4.31 7.79 6.95
C LEU A 125 -4.74 9.06 7.69
N SER A 126 -4.20 9.35 8.88
CA SER A 126 -4.47 10.60 9.61
C SER A 126 -3.99 11.85 8.85
N TYR A 127 -2.96 11.72 8.01
CA TYR A 127 -2.40 12.83 7.20
C TYR A 127 -3.17 13.10 5.89
N LEU A 128 -4.18 12.29 5.57
CA LEU A 128 -4.89 12.31 4.30
C LEU A 128 -6.39 12.67 4.46
N PRO A 129 -6.74 13.78 5.15
CA PRO A 129 -8.13 14.15 5.30
C PRO A 129 -8.76 14.48 3.95
N GLY A 130 -10.02 14.08 3.77
CA GLY A 130 -10.79 14.32 2.54
C GLY A 130 -10.74 13.18 1.52
N LEU A 131 -9.87 12.18 1.71
CA LEU A 131 -9.90 10.94 0.93
C LEU A 131 -10.84 9.92 1.58
N GLN A 132 -11.36 8.99 0.79
CA GLN A 132 -11.82 7.71 1.33
C GLN A 132 -10.60 6.94 1.81
N ARG A 133 -10.60 6.49 3.06
CA ARG A 133 -9.42 5.91 3.71
C ARG A 133 -9.76 4.53 4.22
N TYR A 134 -8.98 3.53 3.80
CA TYR A 134 -9.14 2.14 4.21
C TYR A 134 -7.92 1.71 5.03
N LEU A 135 -8.13 1.44 6.32
CA LEU A 135 -7.12 0.87 7.20
C LEU A 135 -7.09 -0.64 7.00
N PHE A 136 -6.03 -1.12 6.35
CA PHE A 136 -5.85 -2.54 6.03
C PHE A 136 -5.19 -3.28 7.19
N GLN A 137 -5.90 -4.25 7.77
CA GLN A 137 -5.61 -4.94 9.04
C GLN A 137 -5.53 -3.99 10.24
N GLY A 138 -4.64 -3.00 10.19
CA GLY A 138 -4.33 -2.09 11.26
C GLY A 138 -3.61 -2.79 12.40
N ARG A 139 -2.76 -2.06 13.12
CA ARG A 139 -1.99 -2.58 14.25
C ARG A 139 -2.55 -2.01 15.54
N ASP A 140 -2.78 -2.85 16.55
CA ASP A 140 -3.47 -2.42 17.78
C ASP A 140 -2.75 -1.26 18.49
N GLU A 141 -1.42 -1.33 18.63
CA GLU A 141 -0.62 -0.27 19.26
C GLU A 141 -0.72 1.07 18.50
N GLU A 142 -0.71 0.99 17.17
CA GLU A 142 -0.82 2.16 16.32
C GLU A 142 -2.25 2.73 16.35
N ILE A 143 -3.26 1.85 16.30
CA ILE A 143 -4.66 2.23 16.45
C ILE A 143 -4.90 2.94 17.78
N GLN A 144 -4.31 2.46 18.87
CA GLN A 144 -4.39 3.12 20.18
C GLN A 144 -3.77 4.53 20.15
N THR A 145 -2.60 4.67 19.53
CA THR A 145 -1.89 5.95 19.43
C THR A 145 -2.67 6.97 18.60
N TYR A 146 -3.32 6.53 17.52
CA TYR A 146 -4.06 7.38 16.57
C TYR A 146 -5.59 7.21 16.68
N ALA A 147 -6.10 6.79 17.85
CA ALA A 147 -7.50 6.41 18.05
C ALA A 147 -8.51 7.51 17.67
N ALA A 148 -8.13 8.78 17.77
CA ALA A 148 -8.94 9.93 17.36
C ALA A 148 -9.32 9.93 15.87
N TYR A 149 -8.58 9.20 15.03
CA TYR A 149 -8.82 9.10 13.59
C TYR A 149 -9.54 7.80 13.19
N LEU A 150 -9.70 6.85 14.11
CA LEU A 150 -10.22 5.51 13.81
C LEU A 150 -11.67 5.55 13.27
N SER A 151 -12.50 6.46 13.76
CA SER A 151 -13.88 6.64 13.27
C SER A 151 -13.97 7.27 11.88
N GLN A 152 -12.85 7.73 11.33
CA GLN A 152 -12.79 8.45 10.06
C GLN A 152 -12.20 7.60 8.91
N VAL A 153 -11.97 6.31 9.16
CA VAL A 153 -11.45 5.34 8.20
C VAL A 153 -12.34 4.10 8.17
N HIS A 154 -12.37 3.42 7.03
CA HIS A 154 -12.99 2.11 6.90
C HIS A 154 -11.97 1.04 7.29
N ARG A 155 -12.29 0.20 8.26
CA ARG A 155 -11.42 -0.91 8.64
C ARG A 155 -11.72 -2.12 7.76
N VAL A 156 -10.69 -2.74 7.22
CA VAL A 156 -10.78 -3.95 6.41
C VAL A 156 -9.68 -4.91 6.82
N HIS A 157 -9.97 -6.18 7.04
CA HIS A 157 -9.01 -7.13 7.62
C HIS A 157 -8.24 -7.95 6.56
N ASN A 158 -8.69 -7.90 5.32
CA ASN A 158 -8.12 -8.68 4.22
C ASN A 158 -8.55 -8.10 2.87
N TRP A 159 -7.96 -8.60 1.79
CA TRP A 159 -8.25 -8.17 0.43
C TRP A 159 -9.69 -8.41 0.00
N ARG A 160 -10.33 -9.49 0.48
CA ARG A 160 -11.73 -9.77 0.15
C ARG A 160 -12.65 -8.69 0.71
N GLU A 161 -12.47 -8.31 1.98
CA GLU A 161 -13.23 -7.24 2.62
C GLU A 161 -12.97 -5.89 1.95
N LEU A 162 -11.71 -5.57 1.64
CA LEU A 162 -11.36 -4.33 0.94
C LEU A 162 -12.08 -4.22 -0.41
N VAL A 163 -12.02 -5.27 -1.22
CA VAL A 163 -12.67 -5.30 -2.55
C VAL A 163 -14.18 -5.16 -2.40
N GLN A 164 -14.79 -5.94 -1.50
CA GLN A 164 -16.23 -5.88 -1.27
C GLN A 164 -16.67 -4.47 -0.84
N LYS A 165 -15.94 -3.87 0.11
CA LYS A 165 -16.23 -2.53 0.62
C LYS A 165 -16.18 -1.47 -0.48
N ILE A 166 -15.14 -1.50 -1.33
CA ILE A 166 -14.98 -0.55 -2.43
C ILE A 166 -16.09 -0.71 -3.47
N GLU A 167 -16.51 -1.94 -3.76
CA GLU A 167 -17.56 -2.21 -4.74
C GLU A 167 -18.96 -1.83 -4.27
N GLU A 168 -19.25 -1.94 -2.97
CA GLU A 168 -20.49 -1.47 -2.36
C GLU A 168 -20.61 0.06 -2.39
N GLU A 169 -19.49 0.77 -2.54
CA GLU A 169 -19.41 2.24 -2.62
C GLU A 169 -19.38 2.77 -4.07
N LYS A 170 -19.53 1.91 -5.08
CA LYS A 170 -19.70 2.31 -6.50
C LYS A 170 -21.12 2.79 -6.79
#